data_AF-A3HSR0-F1
#
_entry.id   AF-A3HSR0-F1
#
_cell.length_a   1.000
_cell.length_b   1.000
_cell.length_c   1.000
_cell.angle_alpha   90.00
_cell.angle_beta   90.00
_cell.angle_gamma   90.00
#
_symmetry.space_group_name_H-M   'P 1'
#
loop_
_entity.id
_entity.type
_entity.pdbx_description
1 polymer ?
#
loop_
_entity_poly.entity_id
_entity_poly.type
_entity_poly.pdbx_seq_one_letter_code
_entity_poly.pdbx_strand_id
1 'polypeptide(L)'
;MKNFMFKRLSFLGLTGLLFASSCMSDLQEPNQIEASKSQNEVAFAEANVSDVNARKAVERNYFERFTNQISLIPVEGFIPDYGAPAYYPGAGLGNSSHMGKAYSFLNQFATVGAEGLETKGRPVTQFYGEELAALGLTNIPDEVSSITTDGKGNSVWFKNINNQVSPVGPDRMEFVAEVEIINGTGKFEGATGTATVKGHFNPLNGKGMSTISGRIIY
;
A
#
# COMPACT_ATOMS: atom_id res chain seq x y z
N MET A 1 -72.40 -8.04 -25.63
CA MET A 1 -73.27 -6.86 -25.86
C MET A 1 -72.66 -5.65 -25.19
N LYS A 2 -72.49 -4.57 -25.98
CA LYS A 2 -72.40 -3.13 -25.63
C LYS A 2 -71.34 -2.61 -24.65
N ASN A 3 -70.39 -1.88 -25.25
CA ASN A 3 -69.63 -0.72 -24.79
C ASN A 3 -70.25 0.10 -23.65
N PHE A 4 -69.41 0.74 -22.82
CA PHE A 4 -69.47 2.19 -22.66
C PHE A 4 -68.11 2.79 -22.27
N MET A 5 -67.81 3.90 -22.94
CA MET A 5 -66.58 4.69 -22.97
C MET A 5 -66.94 6.07 -22.40
N PHE A 6 -66.16 6.66 -21.48
CA PHE A 6 -66.10 8.12 -21.22
C PHE A 6 -64.82 8.39 -20.39
N LYS A 7 -63.71 8.87 -20.96
CA LYS A 7 -63.32 10.25 -21.33
C LYS A 7 -63.16 11.24 -20.14
N ARG A 8 -61.88 11.66 -19.98
CA ARG A 8 -61.33 13.04 -19.97
C ARG A 8 -61.16 13.84 -18.66
N LEU A 9 -59.98 14.51 -18.64
CA LEU A 9 -59.62 15.83 -18.07
C LEU A 9 -59.54 15.91 -16.52
N SER A 10 -58.68 16.67 -15.83
CA SER A 10 -57.53 17.57 -16.07
C SER A 10 -57.15 18.15 -14.68
N PHE A 11 -56.10 18.98 -14.60
CA PHE A 11 -55.53 19.73 -13.45
C PHE A 11 -54.45 18.95 -12.69
N LEU A 12 -53.14 19.23 -12.86
CA LEU A 12 -52.39 20.49 -12.78
C LEU A 12 -52.45 21.12 -11.36
N GLY A 13 -51.37 20.92 -10.60
CA GLY A 13 -51.07 21.57 -9.31
C GLY A 13 -49.62 21.25 -8.95
N LEU A 14 -48.64 22.08 -9.33
CA LEU A 14 -48.16 23.29 -8.64
C LEU A 14 -47.09 22.95 -7.57
N THR A 15 -45.83 23.18 -7.99
CA THR A 15 -44.64 23.64 -7.23
C THR A 15 -44.48 23.29 -5.73
N GLY A 16 -43.33 22.67 -5.43
CA GLY A 16 -42.71 22.68 -4.12
C GLY A 16 -41.19 22.57 -4.24
N LEU A 17 -40.54 23.70 -4.53
CA LEU A 17 -39.11 23.91 -4.31
C LEU A 17 -38.87 23.91 -2.79
N LEU A 18 -38.07 22.97 -2.28
CA LEU A 18 -37.43 23.09 -0.98
C LEU A 18 -35.91 23.02 -1.16
N PHE A 19 -35.30 24.15 -0.83
CA PHE A 19 -33.87 24.37 -0.73
C PHE A 19 -33.29 23.79 0.57
N ALA A 20 -31.98 23.56 0.53
CA ALA A 20 -31.02 23.34 1.62
C ALA A 20 -31.09 21.94 2.30
N SER A 21 -29.99 21.21 2.50
CA SER A 21 -28.68 21.65 2.95
C SER A 21 -27.60 20.69 2.44
N SER A 22 -26.72 21.14 1.55
CA SER A 22 -25.44 20.47 1.31
C SER A 22 -24.47 20.92 2.40
N CYS A 23 -24.27 20.10 3.43
CA CYS A 23 -23.12 20.22 4.31
C CYS A 23 -21.85 19.95 3.49
N MET A 24 -21.29 21.01 2.90
CA MET A 24 -19.88 21.03 2.58
C MET A 24 -19.15 21.08 3.91
N SER A 25 -18.57 19.96 4.32
CA SER A 25 -17.55 19.95 5.36
C SER A 25 -16.31 20.59 4.74
N ASP A 26 -15.92 21.75 5.28
CA ASP A 26 -14.64 22.39 5.01
C ASP A 26 -13.51 21.37 5.19
N LEU A 27 -12.95 20.93 4.07
CA LEU A 27 -11.71 20.19 4.01
C LEU A 27 -10.59 21.20 4.22
N GLN A 28 -10.32 21.48 5.49
CA GLN A 28 -9.21 22.30 5.92
C GLN A 28 -7.91 21.57 5.57
N GLU A 29 -7.26 22.00 4.49
CA GLU A 29 -5.91 21.56 4.13
C GLU A 29 -4.96 21.87 5.30
N PRO A 30 -4.25 20.88 5.87
CA PRO A 30 -3.18 21.19 6.77
C PRO A 30 -2.00 21.74 5.97
N ASN A 31 -1.68 22.98 6.31
CA ASN A 31 -0.51 23.78 5.97
C ASN A 31 0.72 22.97 5.55
N GLN A 32 1.29 23.45 4.44
CA GLN A 32 2.67 23.21 4.03
C GLN A 32 3.62 23.48 5.20
N ILE A 33 4.41 22.47 5.57
CA ILE A 33 5.69 22.65 6.26
C ILE A 33 6.77 22.04 5.36
N GLU A 34 7.41 22.97 4.64
CA GLU A 34 8.83 23.04 4.32
C GLU A 34 9.51 21.80 3.74
N ALA A 35 9.62 21.83 2.42
CA ALA A 35 10.66 21.14 1.67
C ALA A 35 12.04 21.55 2.18
N SER A 36 12.67 20.71 3.00
CA SER A 36 14.12 20.74 3.18
C SER A 36 14.77 20.22 1.90
N LYS A 37 15.06 21.15 0.98
CA LYS A 37 16.05 20.97 -0.08
C LYS A 37 17.42 20.71 0.58
N SER A 38 17.79 19.45 0.68
CA SER A 38 19.19 19.03 0.72
C SER A 38 19.34 17.84 -0.23
N GLN A 39 19.50 18.16 -1.51
CA GLN A 39 19.97 17.23 -2.51
C GLN A 39 21.49 17.17 -2.40
N ASN A 40 22.00 16.33 -1.50
CA ASN A 40 23.34 15.77 -1.68
C ASN A 40 23.16 14.47 -2.48
N GLU A 41 23.10 14.61 -3.80
CA GLU A 41 23.22 13.49 -4.74
C GLU A 41 24.67 13.02 -4.72
N VAL A 42 24.93 11.87 -4.11
CA VAL A 42 26.23 11.20 -4.21
C VAL A 42 26.11 10.22 -5.36
N ALA A 43 26.65 10.62 -6.52
CA ALA A 43 26.80 9.72 -7.66
C ALA A 43 27.98 8.78 -7.39
N PHE A 44 27.72 7.48 -7.35
CA PHE A 44 28.79 6.48 -7.33
C PHE A 44 29.31 6.26 -8.75
N ALA A 45 30.64 6.24 -8.91
CA ALA A 45 31.31 5.87 -10.14
C ALA A 45 32.39 4.83 -9.86
N GLU A 46 32.23 3.64 -10.44
CA GLU A 46 33.26 2.71 -10.91
C GLU A 46 32.52 1.65 -11.73
N ALA A 47 32.59 1.51 -13.06
CA ALA A 47 33.64 1.51 -14.09
C ALA A 47 33.80 0.09 -14.67
N ASN A 48 32.99 -0.21 -15.70
CA ASN A 48 33.37 -0.79 -17.00
C ASN A 48 32.12 -1.34 -17.68
N VAL A 49 31.73 -0.74 -18.81
CA VAL A 49 31.09 -1.32 -20.02
C VAL A 49 30.45 -0.18 -20.82
N SER A 50 30.57 -0.34 -22.13
CA SER A 50 30.41 0.58 -23.24
C SER A 50 28.98 1.02 -23.55
N ASP A 51 28.44 2.00 -22.81
CA ASP A 51 27.25 2.69 -23.30
C ASP A 51 27.24 4.16 -22.87
N VAL A 52 27.37 5.05 -23.85
CA VAL A 52 27.33 6.52 -23.65
C VAL A 52 25.91 6.97 -23.25
N ASN A 53 24.91 6.09 -23.36
CA ASN A 53 23.52 6.34 -23.00
C ASN A 53 23.04 5.59 -21.75
N ALA A 54 23.90 4.84 -21.05
CA ALA A 54 23.52 4.25 -19.77
C ALA A 54 23.30 5.37 -18.75
N ARG A 55 22.04 5.61 -18.37
CA ARG A 55 21.72 6.48 -17.24
C ARG A 55 22.40 5.87 -16.01
N LYS A 56 23.32 6.63 -15.40
CA LYS A 56 23.97 6.22 -14.16
C LYS A 56 22.89 6.08 -13.09
N ALA A 57 22.89 4.95 -12.38
CA ALA A 57 22.03 4.76 -11.23
C ALA A 57 22.38 5.81 -10.16
N VAL A 58 21.36 6.42 -9.55
CA VAL A 58 21.52 7.49 -8.55
C VAL A 58 20.89 7.04 -7.25
N GLU A 59 21.64 7.16 -6.16
CA GLU A 59 21.10 6.94 -4.82
C GLU A 59 20.23 8.14 -4.38
N ARG A 60 18.99 7.86 -3.99
CA ARG A 60 18.00 8.87 -3.58
C ARG A 60 17.35 8.48 -2.25
N ASN A 61 16.91 9.48 -1.50
CA ASN A 61 16.03 9.22 -0.35
C ASN A 61 14.71 8.63 -0.82
N TYR A 62 14.18 7.65 -0.09
CA TYR A 62 12.92 6.98 -0.40
C TYR A 62 11.94 7.14 0.76
N PHE A 63 10.76 7.68 0.48
CA PHE A 63 9.72 7.87 1.50
C PHE A 63 8.34 7.50 0.98
N GLU A 64 7.57 6.78 1.78
CA GLU A 64 6.17 6.48 1.47
C GLU A 64 5.28 6.58 2.71
N ARG A 65 3.99 6.83 2.50
CA ARG A 65 2.97 6.80 3.55
C ARG A 65 1.68 6.22 3.00
N PHE A 66 1.16 5.19 3.68
CA PHE A 66 -0.06 4.48 3.28
C PHE A 66 -1.06 4.39 4.42
N THR A 67 -2.33 4.42 4.04
CA THR A 67 -3.42 3.85 4.84
C THR A 67 -3.65 2.43 4.33
N ASN A 68 -3.59 1.45 5.22
CA ASN A 68 -3.61 0.03 4.89
C ASN A 68 -4.85 -0.65 5.48
N GLN A 69 -5.26 -1.73 4.82
CA GLN A 69 -6.21 -2.71 5.30
C GLN A 69 -5.54 -4.07 5.20
N ILE A 70 -5.32 -4.74 6.33
CA ILE A 70 -4.88 -6.13 6.38
C ILE A 70 -6.09 -7.04 6.65
N SER A 71 -6.02 -8.27 6.16
CA SER A 71 -7.02 -9.31 6.43
C SER A 71 -6.33 -10.49 7.11
N LEU A 72 -7.02 -11.14 8.03
CA LEU A 72 -6.52 -12.35 8.68
C LEU A 72 -7.08 -13.57 7.95
N ILE A 73 -6.20 -14.45 7.48
CA ILE A 73 -6.56 -15.74 6.89
C ILE A 73 -5.95 -16.84 7.76
N PRO A 74 -6.77 -17.50 8.61
CA PRO A 74 -6.27 -18.52 9.51
C PRO A 74 -5.84 -19.76 8.72
N VAL A 75 -4.83 -20.48 9.23
CA VAL A 75 -4.41 -21.77 8.69
C VAL A 75 -4.57 -22.87 9.74
N GLU A 76 -4.22 -24.10 9.38
CA GLU A 76 -4.25 -25.22 10.33
C GLU A 76 -3.43 -24.91 11.58
N GLY A 77 -4.02 -25.19 12.76
CA GLY A 77 -3.41 -24.89 14.05
C GLY A 77 -3.62 -23.46 14.54
N PHE A 78 -4.41 -22.63 13.85
CA PHE A 78 -4.71 -21.26 14.26
C PHE A 78 -5.25 -21.17 15.70
N ILE A 79 -4.61 -20.32 16.50
CA ILE A 79 -5.00 -20.01 17.88
C ILE A 79 -5.54 -18.58 17.90
N PRO A 80 -6.85 -18.37 18.10
CA PRO A 80 -7.47 -17.05 18.06
C PRO A 80 -6.83 -16.02 18.98
N ASP A 81 -6.46 -16.42 20.20
CA ASP A 81 -5.86 -15.53 21.21
C ASP A 81 -4.49 -14.97 20.78
N TYR A 82 -3.78 -15.67 19.90
CA TYR A 82 -2.49 -15.23 19.36
C TYR A 82 -2.60 -14.67 17.94
N GLY A 83 -3.73 -14.86 17.25
CA GLY A 83 -3.86 -14.52 15.84
C GLY A 83 -2.89 -15.29 14.93
N ALA A 84 -2.44 -16.48 15.33
CA ALA A 84 -1.43 -17.23 14.59
C ALA A 84 -1.57 -18.75 14.80
N PRO A 85 -1.07 -19.59 13.86
CA PRO A 85 -0.53 -19.23 12.56
C PRO A 85 -1.60 -18.71 11.58
N ALA A 86 -1.28 -17.65 10.84
CA ALA A 86 -2.19 -17.05 9.87
C ALA A 86 -1.42 -16.24 8.82
N TYR A 87 -2.01 -16.10 7.64
CA TYR A 87 -1.59 -15.11 6.66
C TYR A 87 -2.26 -13.76 6.91
N TYR A 88 -1.52 -12.70 6.60
CA TYR A 88 -1.92 -11.31 6.72
C TYR A 88 -1.69 -10.58 5.39
N PRO A 89 -2.44 -10.90 4.32
CA PRO A 89 -2.43 -10.07 3.12
C PRO A 89 -2.98 -8.68 3.45
N GLY A 90 -2.36 -7.67 2.86
CA GLY A 90 -2.79 -6.30 3.00
C GLY A 90 -2.69 -5.51 1.71
N ALA A 91 -3.58 -4.54 1.58
CA ALA A 91 -3.52 -3.54 0.52
C ALA A 91 -3.69 -2.14 1.10
N GLY A 92 -3.13 -1.15 0.44
CA GLY A 92 -3.18 0.24 0.89
C GLY A 92 -3.18 1.25 -0.25
N LEU A 93 -3.57 2.46 0.11
CA LEU A 93 -3.53 3.63 -0.76
C LEU A 93 -2.77 4.74 -0.06
N GLY A 94 -1.90 5.43 -0.80
CA GLY A 94 -1.00 6.39 -0.20
C GLY A 94 -0.22 7.21 -1.21
N ASN A 95 0.89 7.76 -0.73
CA ASN A 95 1.84 8.52 -1.53
C ASN A 95 3.25 7.97 -1.37
N SER A 96 3.97 7.95 -2.47
CA SER A 96 5.40 7.64 -2.55
C SER A 96 6.14 8.84 -3.09
N SER A 97 7.31 9.15 -2.53
CA SER A 97 8.12 10.33 -2.91
C SER A 97 8.52 10.32 -4.38
N HIS A 98 8.57 9.14 -4.99
CA HIS A 98 8.96 8.97 -6.39
C HIS A 98 7.80 8.60 -7.31
N MET A 99 6.64 8.17 -6.80
CA MET A 99 5.49 7.79 -7.64
C MET A 99 4.28 8.72 -7.51
N GLY A 100 4.25 9.60 -6.50
CA GLY A 100 3.03 10.33 -6.13
C GLY A 100 2.00 9.36 -5.56
N LYS A 101 0.74 9.47 -5.99
CA LYS A 101 -0.33 8.57 -5.55
C LYS A 101 -0.02 7.13 -5.96
N ALA A 102 -0.01 6.22 -5.00
CA ALA A 102 0.38 4.84 -5.19
C ALA A 102 -0.52 3.87 -4.42
N TYR A 103 -0.50 2.62 -4.86
CA TYR A 103 -1.08 1.45 -4.20
C TYR A 103 0.04 0.63 -3.57
N SER A 104 -0.23 0.05 -2.40
CA SER A 104 0.63 -0.94 -1.77
C SER A 104 -0.08 -2.28 -1.69
N PHE A 105 0.66 -3.37 -1.90
CA PHE A 105 0.20 -4.74 -1.70
C PHE A 105 1.26 -5.45 -0.87
N LEU A 106 0.86 -6.23 0.14
CA LEU A 106 1.77 -6.97 1.00
C LEU A 106 1.21 -8.32 1.40
N ASN A 107 2.09 -9.25 1.75
CA ASN A 107 1.71 -10.50 2.39
C ASN A 107 2.74 -10.88 3.45
N GLN A 108 2.24 -11.24 4.63
CA GLN A 108 3.03 -11.69 5.77
C GLN A 108 2.42 -12.97 6.32
N PHE A 109 3.23 -13.81 6.94
CA PHE A 109 2.77 -14.97 7.69
C PHE A 109 3.22 -14.85 9.13
N ALA A 110 2.27 -14.93 10.04
CA ALA A 110 2.54 -14.90 11.47
C ALA A 110 2.58 -16.30 12.06
N THR A 111 3.48 -16.53 13.00
CA THR A 111 3.61 -17.77 13.78
C THR A 111 3.88 -17.46 15.24
N VAL A 112 3.52 -18.38 16.14
CA VAL A 112 3.92 -18.28 17.55
C VAL A 112 5.28 -18.97 17.71
N GLY A 113 6.31 -18.16 17.94
CA GLY A 113 7.68 -18.60 18.25
C GLY A 113 7.95 -18.64 19.76
N ALA A 114 9.21 -18.92 20.12
CA ALA A 114 9.63 -19.00 21.52
C ALA A 114 9.52 -17.66 22.27
N GLU A 115 9.63 -16.54 21.55
CA GLU A 115 9.59 -15.18 22.10
C GLU A 115 8.23 -14.48 21.87
N GLY A 116 7.25 -15.19 21.31
CA GLY A 116 5.92 -14.65 21.04
C GLY A 116 5.55 -14.63 19.55
N LEU A 117 4.78 -13.62 19.13
CA LEU A 117 4.31 -13.49 17.75
C LEU A 117 5.47 -13.06 16.83
N GLU A 118 5.84 -13.92 15.89
CA GLU A 118 6.81 -13.64 14.85
C GLU A 118 6.09 -13.48 13.52
N THR A 119 6.61 -12.62 12.63
CA THR A 119 6.08 -12.49 11.27
C THR A 119 7.20 -12.58 10.23
N LYS A 120 6.91 -13.22 9.10
CA LYS A 120 7.82 -13.39 7.97
C LYS A 120 7.13 -13.01 6.67
N GLY A 121 7.86 -12.32 5.80
CA GLY A 121 7.39 -12.03 4.45
C GLY A 121 7.02 -13.30 3.67
N ARG A 122 5.91 -13.22 2.94
CA ARG A 122 5.47 -14.28 2.02
C ARG A 122 5.18 -13.68 0.65
N PRO A 123 5.21 -14.50 -0.43
CA PRO A 123 4.98 -14.00 -1.78
C PRO A 123 3.71 -13.14 -1.84
N VAL A 124 3.83 -11.90 -2.29
CA VAL A 124 2.66 -11.00 -2.43
C VAL A 124 1.68 -11.54 -3.48
N THR A 125 2.19 -12.27 -4.47
CA THR A 125 1.45 -12.94 -5.53
C THR A 125 0.53 -14.05 -5.01
N GLN A 126 0.76 -14.56 -3.79
CA GLN A 126 -0.10 -15.58 -3.19
C GLN A 126 -1.56 -15.12 -3.04
N PHE A 127 -1.77 -13.82 -2.77
CA PHE A 127 -3.11 -13.25 -2.58
C PHE A 127 -3.46 -12.14 -3.57
N TYR A 128 -2.46 -11.52 -4.21
CA TYR A 128 -2.67 -10.38 -5.11
C TYR A 128 -2.19 -10.63 -6.54
N GLY A 129 -1.97 -11.89 -6.94
CA GLY A 129 -1.43 -12.22 -8.26
C GLY A 129 -2.26 -11.70 -9.42
N GLU A 130 -3.59 -11.80 -9.33
CA GLU A 130 -4.51 -11.33 -10.38
C GLU A 130 -4.54 -9.79 -10.46
N GLU A 131 -4.61 -9.11 -9.33
CA GLU A 131 -4.59 -7.65 -9.26
C GLU A 131 -3.26 -7.09 -9.77
N LEU A 132 -2.14 -7.69 -9.37
CA LEU A 132 -0.81 -7.29 -9.85
C LEU A 132 -0.67 -7.51 -11.35
N ALA A 133 -1.14 -8.65 -11.87
CA ALA A 133 -1.16 -8.92 -13.31
C ALA A 133 -2.04 -7.91 -14.08
N ALA A 134 -3.20 -7.53 -13.53
CA ALA A 134 -4.07 -6.51 -14.09
C ALA A 134 -3.42 -5.11 -14.14
N LEU A 135 -2.46 -4.84 -13.25
CA LEU A 135 -1.62 -3.64 -13.27
C LEU A 135 -0.38 -3.77 -14.19
N GLY A 136 -0.25 -4.89 -14.91
CA GLY A 136 0.87 -5.16 -15.81
C GLY A 136 2.13 -5.67 -15.10
N LEU A 137 2.04 -6.01 -13.80
CA LEU A 137 3.16 -6.52 -13.02
C LEU A 137 3.15 -8.05 -13.09
N THR A 138 4.16 -8.61 -13.76
CA THR A 138 4.30 -10.05 -13.99
C THR A 138 5.72 -10.51 -13.64
N ASN A 139 5.94 -11.82 -13.55
CA ASN A 139 7.24 -12.42 -13.22
C ASN A 139 7.82 -11.91 -11.88
N ILE A 140 6.95 -11.69 -10.90
CA ILE A 140 7.34 -11.23 -9.56
C ILE A 140 7.96 -12.43 -8.82
N PRO A 141 9.21 -12.33 -8.33
CA PRO A 141 9.85 -13.39 -7.56
C PRO A 141 9.12 -13.70 -6.25
N ASP A 142 9.17 -14.96 -5.80
CA ASP A 142 8.52 -15.41 -4.56
C ASP A 142 9.04 -14.72 -3.29
N GLU A 143 10.27 -14.18 -3.33
CA GLU A 143 10.83 -13.42 -2.21
C GLU A 143 10.26 -12.00 -2.07
N VAL A 144 9.50 -11.52 -3.07
CA VAL A 144 8.82 -10.23 -2.99
C VAL A 144 7.59 -10.36 -2.09
N SER A 145 7.71 -9.77 -0.91
CA SER A 145 6.65 -9.77 0.11
C SER A 145 5.75 -8.55 0.09
N SER A 146 6.19 -7.49 -0.58
CA SER A 146 5.41 -6.26 -0.73
C SER A 146 5.77 -5.54 -2.02
N ILE A 147 4.80 -4.85 -2.63
CA ILE A 147 4.97 -4.03 -3.83
C ILE A 147 4.29 -2.69 -3.61
N THR A 148 4.97 -1.61 -3.99
CA THR A 148 4.34 -0.30 -4.19
C THR A 148 4.28 0.00 -5.68
N THR A 149 3.15 0.48 -6.20
CA THR A 149 2.98 0.82 -7.62
C THR A 149 2.09 2.05 -7.84
N ASP A 150 2.37 2.84 -8.87
CA ASP A 150 1.49 3.94 -9.31
C ASP A 150 0.29 3.48 -10.15
N GLY A 151 0.20 2.18 -10.46
CA GLY A 151 -0.80 1.59 -11.35
C GLY A 151 -0.63 1.98 -12.83
N LYS A 152 0.52 2.56 -13.19
CA LYS A 152 0.87 3.01 -14.55
C LYS A 152 2.17 2.36 -15.05
N GLY A 153 2.53 1.22 -14.49
CA GLY A 153 3.71 0.43 -14.86
C GLY A 153 4.98 0.76 -14.08
N ASN A 154 4.97 1.74 -13.17
CA ASN A 154 6.09 1.92 -12.23
C ASN A 154 5.78 1.17 -10.93
N SER A 155 6.77 0.42 -10.43
CA SER A 155 6.65 -0.27 -9.14
C SER A 155 8.01 -0.46 -8.47
N VAL A 156 7.99 -0.60 -7.15
CA VAL A 156 9.16 -0.93 -6.32
C VAL A 156 8.81 -2.18 -5.51
N TRP A 157 9.72 -3.16 -5.50
CA TRP A 157 9.49 -4.49 -4.93
C TRP A 157 10.34 -4.68 -3.68
N PHE A 158 9.71 -5.16 -2.62
CA PHE A 158 10.30 -5.26 -1.30
C PHE A 158 10.33 -6.70 -0.78
N LYS A 159 11.49 -7.08 -0.27
CA LYS A 159 11.70 -8.27 0.53
C LYS A 159 11.73 -7.90 2.01
N ASN A 160 10.92 -8.57 2.82
CA ASN A 160 10.96 -8.40 4.26
C ASN A 160 12.17 -9.14 4.83
N ILE A 161 13.00 -8.43 5.60
CA ILE A 161 14.15 -9.00 6.32
C ILE A 161 13.70 -9.43 7.71
N ASN A 162 13.07 -8.49 8.42
CA ASN A 162 12.62 -8.66 9.79
C ASN A 162 11.35 -7.83 10.02
N ASN A 163 10.50 -8.24 10.96
CA ASN A 163 9.35 -7.47 11.40
C ASN A 163 9.01 -7.80 12.86
N GLN A 164 8.98 -6.76 13.68
CA GLN A 164 8.60 -6.82 15.08
C GLN A 164 7.24 -6.17 15.28
N VAL A 165 6.34 -6.87 15.97
CA VAL A 165 4.99 -6.40 16.26
C VAL A 165 4.81 -6.34 17.78
N SER A 166 4.39 -5.20 18.30
CA SER A 166 4.24 -4.94 19.72
C SER A 166 2.81 -4.46 20.04
N PRO A 167 2.12 -5.09 21.00
CA PRO A 167 0.83 -4.59 21.44
C PRO A 167 1.00 -3.29 22.22
N VAL A 168 0.20 -2.28 21.87
CA VAL A 168 0.11 -1.01 22.62
C VAL A 168 -1.22 -0.90 23.37
N GLY A 169 -2.26 -1.55 22.85
CA GLY A 169 -3.58 -1.62 23.46
C GLY A 169 -4.46 -2.67 22.78
N PRO A 170 -5.71 -2.85 23.23
CA PRO A 170 -6.62 -3.87 22.70
C PRO A 170 -6.99 -3.65 21.22
N ASP A 171 -6.87 -2.43 20.73
CA ASP A 171 -7.26 -2.00 19.39
C ASP A 171 -6.08 -1.45 18.58
N ARG A 172 -4.84 -1.64 19.06
CA ARG A 172 -3.63 -1.13 18.40
C ARG A 172 -2.40 -1.99 18.64
N MET A 173 -1.88 -2.50 17.52
CA MET A 173 -0.56 -3.10 17.39
C MET A 173 0.36 -2.12 16.66
N GLU A 174 1.55 -1.89 17.18
CA GLU A 174 2.60 -1.17 16.46
C GLU A 174 3.58 -2.16 15.83
N PHE A 175 4.18 -1.78 14.71
CA PHE A 175 5.17 -2.61 14.07
C PHE A 175 6.33 -1.81 13.48
N VAL A 176 7.49 -2.44 13.47
CA VAL A 176 8.70 -1.97 12.81
C VAL A 176 9.29 -3.12 12.00
N ALA A 177 9.42 -2.89 10.69
CA ALA A 177 9.99 -3.86 9.77
C ALA A 177 11.22 -3.29 9.05
N GLU A 178 12.17 -4.15 8.78
CA GLU A 178 13.29 -3.89 7.90
C GLU A 178 13.02 -4.56 6.56
N VAL A 179 13.20 -3.81 5.47
CA VAL A 179 12.95 -4.28 4.12
C VAL A 179 14.12 -3.95 3.19
N GLU A 180 14.32 -4.82 2.22
CA GLU A 180 15.24 -4.63 1.11
C GLU A 180 14.43 -4.32 -0.16
N ILE A 181 14.84 -3.29 -0.90
CA ILE A 181 14.37 -3.05 -2.26
C ILE A 181 15.20 -3.96 -3.16
N ILE A 182 14.55 -4.90 -3.84
CA ILE A 182 15.24 -5.94 -4.61
C ILE A 182 15.01 -5.83 -6.11
N ASN A 183 14.00 -5.06 -6.54
CA ASN A 183 13.78 -4.71 -7.94
C ASN A 183 12.66 -3.66 -8.06
N GLY A 184 12.23 -3.40 -9.29
CA GLY A 184 11.04 -2.65 -9.63
C GLY A 184 10.69 -2.78 -11.11
N THR A 185 9.76 -1.96 -11.57
CA THR A 185 9.39 -1.84 -12.99
C THR A 185 9.41 -0.40 -13.45
N GLY A 186 9.44 -0.20 -14.77
CA GLY A 186 9.46 1.13 -15.37
C GLY A 186 10.74 1.84 -14.99
N LYS A 187 10.63 3.03 -14.38
CA LYS A 187 11.83 3.78 -13.99
C LYS A 187 12.63 3.16 -12.84
N PHE A 188 12.09 2.14 -12.16
CA PHE A 188 12.75 1.45 -11.04
C PHE A 188 13.23 0.05 -11.42
N GLU A 189 13.29 -0.27 -12.72
CA GLU A 189 13.85 -1.53 -13.16
C GLU A 189 15.31 -1.68 -12.68
N GLY A 190 15.62 -2.78 -11.99
CA GLY A 190 16.92 -3.00 -11.36
C GLY A 190 17.16 -2.19 -10.08
N ALA A 191 16.12 -1.56 -9.50
CA ALA A 191 16.27 -0.78 -8.29
C ALA A 191 16.73 -1.64 -7.11
N THR A 192 17.62 -1.08 -6.30
CA THR A 192 18.12 -1.70 -5.06
C THR A 192 18.08 -0.72 -3.89
N GLY A 193 18.14 -1.22 -2.66
CA GLY A 193 18.22 -0.36 -1.48
C GLY A 193 17.68 -1.01 -0.21
N THR A 194 17.60 -0.23 0.85
CA THR A 194 17.07 -0.68 2.14
C THR A 194 16.17 0.39 2.73
N ALA A 195 15.17 -0.05 3.48
CA ALA A 195 14.26 0.85 4.16
C ALA A 195 13.74 0.27 5.48
N THR A 196 13.28 1.16 6.35
CA THR A 196 12.51 0.80 7.53
C THR A 196 11.05 1.16 7.28
N VAL A 197 10.16 0.22 7.59
CA VAL A 197 8.71 0.43 7.63
C VAL A 197 8.30 0.57 9.09
N LYS A 198 7.62 1.66 9.42
CA LYS A 198 7.01 1.85 10.74
C LYS A 198 5.52 2.04 10.57
N GLY A 199 4.74 1.44 11.45
CA GLY A 199 3.29 1.57 11.34
C GLY A 199 2.53 1.05 12.53
N HIS A 200 1.22 1.04 12.36
CA HIS A 200 0.30 0.44 13.30
C HIS A 200 -0.90 -0.14 12.56
N PHE A 201 -1.57 -1.10 13.19
CA PHE A 201 -2.87 -1.59 12.75
C PHE A 201 -3.75 -1.93 13.94
N ASN A 202 -5.05 -1.94 13.70
CA ASN A 202 -6.04 -2.40 14.67
C ASN A 202 -6.26 -3.91 14.46
N PRO A 203 -5.98 -4.77 15.45
CA PRO A 203 -6.07 -6.22 15.30
C PRO A 203 -7.52 -6.72 15.12
N LEU A 204 -8.52 -5.92 15.49
CA LEU A 204 -9.95 -6.29 15.40
C LEU A 204 -10.53 -6.08 14.01
N ASN A 205 -9.96 -5.16 13.23
CA ASN A 205 -10.52 -4.79 11.92
C ASN A 205 -9.47 -4.64 10.81
N GLY A 206 -8.18 -4.80 11.11
CA GLY A 206 -7.07 -4.75 10.15
C GLY A 206 -6.76 -3.36 9.57
N LYS A 207 -7.45 -2.29 9.98
CA LYS A 207 -7.15 -0.94 9.51
C LYS A 207 -5.88 -0.41 10.15
N GLY A 208 -5.04 0.25 9.38
CA GLY A 208 -3.77 0.75 9.87
C GLY A 208 -3.13 1.80 8.97
N MET A 209 -1.93 2.20 9.36
CA MET A 209 -1.07 3.09 8.57
C MET A 209 0.36 2.62 8.61
N SER A 210 1.10 2.89 7.54
CA SER A 210 2.54 2.65 7.48
C SER A 210 3.26 3.84 6.86
N THR A 211 4.51 4.01 7.26
CA THR A 211 5.47 4.93 6.67
C THR A 211 6.73 4.14 6.34
N ILE A 212 7.23 4.29 5.13
CA ILE A 212 8.50 3.71 4.67
C ILE A 212 9.51 4.84 4.59
N SER A 213 10.72 4.63 5.11
CA SER A 213 11.83 5.57 5.03
C SER A 213 13.13 4.83 4.77
N GLY A 214 13.88 5.23 3.74
CA GLY A 214 15.13 4.55 3.38
C GLY A 214 15.87 5.19 2.22
N ARG A 215 16.66 4.37 1.52
CA ARG A 215 17.45 4.76 0.35
C ARG A 215 17.15 3.80 -0.80
N ILE A 216 17.07 4.35 -2.00
CA ILE A 216 16.87 3.59 -3.25
C ILE A 216 17.92 4.02 -4.27
N ILE A 217 18.41 3.07 -5.06
CA ILE A 217 19.35 3.28 -6.17
C ILE A 217 18.65 2.80 -7.44
N TYR A 218 18.47 3.70 -8.42
CA TYR A 218 17.91 3.41 -9.75
C TYR A 218 18.24 4.51 -10.77
#